data_AF-K1SUR9-F1
#
_entry.id   AF-K1SUR9-F1
#
_cell.length_a   1.000
_cell.length_b   1.000
_cell.length_c   1.000
_cell.angle_alpha   90.00
_cell.angle_beta   90.00
_cell.angle_gamma   90.00
#
_symmetry.space_group_name_H-M   'P 1'
#
loop_
_entity.id
_entity.type
_entity.pdbx_description
1 polymer ?
#
loop_
_entity_poly.entity_id
_entity_poly.type
_entity_poly.pdbx_seq_one_letter_code
_entity_poly.pdbx_strand_id
1 'polypeptide(L)'
;MTGMGALYLQKAVPEIATIFTTHATSIGRSIAGNNKPLYDYLFAYNGDQMARELNMEAKHSIEKQTAHHVDCFTTVSEITNNECKEL
;
A
#
# COMPACT_ATOMS: atom_id res chain seq x y z
N MET A 1 -1.85 -7.78 7.24
CA MET A 1 -2.65 -6.83 6.45
C MET A 1 -4.11 -7.07 6.75
N THR A 2 -4.82 -6.07 7.29
CA THR A 2 -6.21 -6.18 7.80
C THR A 2 -7.22 -5.36 6.98
N GLY A 3 -6.81 -4.79 5.84
CA GLY A 3 -7.59 -3.82 5.07
C GLY A 3 -8.92 -4.33 4.48
N MET A 4 -9.07 -5.64 4.29
CA MET A 4 -10.34 -6.22 3.80
C MET A 4 -11.53 -5.91 4.70
N GLY A 5 -11.33 -5.76 6.01
CA GLY A 5 -12.40 -5.36 6.93
C GLY A 5 -12.91 -3.95 6.63
N ALA A 6 -12.01 -3.01 6.36
CA ALA A 6 -12.37 -1.65 6.00
C ALA A 6 -13.10 -1.61 4.65
N LEU A 7 -12.63 -2.37 3.65
CA LEU A 7 -13.31 -2.50 2.35
C LEU A 7 -14.71 -3.09 2.48
N TYR A 8 -14.89 -4.09 3.36
CA TYR A 8 -16.21 -4.66 3.63
C TYR A 8 -17.14 -3.63 4.28
N LEU A 9 -16.66 -2.90 5.29
CA LEU A 9 -17.46 -1.87 5.97
C LEU A 9 -17.89 -0.77 5.00
N GLN A 10 -16.97 -0.29 4.15
CA GLN A 10 -17.28 0.71 3.12
C GLN A 10 -18.42 0.26 2.19
N LYS A 11 -18.49 -1.05 1.88
CA LYS A 11 -19.54 -1.63 1.03
C LYS A 11 -20.85 -1.90 1.78
N ALA A 12 -20.76 -2.43 3.00
CA ALA A 12 -21.90 -2.98 3.72
C ALA A 12 -22.58 -1.96 4.64
N VAL A 13 -21.82 -1.05 5.24
CA VAL A 13 -22.28 -0.05 6.23
C VAL A 13 -21.41 1.21 6.10
N PRO A 14 -21.56 2.00 5.01
CA PRO A 14 -20.72 3.17 4.74
C PRO A 14 -20.83 4.29 5.79
N GLU A 15 -21.81 4.22 6.70
CA GLU A 15 -21.95 5.13 7.83
C GLU A 15 -20.83 4.96 8.88
N ILE A 16 -20.10 3.84 8.85
CA ILE A 16 -18.94 3.61 9.72
C ILE A 16 -17.70 4.18 9.05
N ALA A 17 -17.16 5.25 9.63
CA ALA A 17 -15.89 5.82 9.19
C ALA A 17 -14.71 4.87 9.46
N THR A 18 -13.78 4.80 8.52
CA THR A 18 -12.64 3.90 8.50
C THR A 18 -11.32 4.66 8.39
N ILE A 19 -10.32 4.20 9.16
CA ILE A 19 -8.95 4.71 9.07
C ILE A 19 -8.04 3.52 8.75
N PHE A 20 -7.18 3.68 7.74
CA PHE A 20 -6.11 2.72 7.46
C PHE A 20 -4.75 3.37 7.65
N THR A 21 -3.99 2.85 8.61
CA THR A 21 -2.61 3.28 8.84
C THR A 21 -1.67 2.19 8.33
N THR A 22 -0.80 2.56 7.40
CA THR A 22 0.28 1.65 6.98
C THR A 22 1.60 1.98 7.67
N HIS A 23 2.28 0.94 8.13
CA HIS A 23 3.60 1.03 8.75
C HIS A 23 4.75 0.84 7.75
N ALA A 24 4.45 0.28 6.58
CA ALA A 24 5.38 0.04 5.48
C ALA A 24 4.57 -0.39 4.24
N THR A 25 5.11 -0.16 3.04
CA THR A 25 4.51 -0.71 1.82
C THR A 25 4.91 -2.18 1.63
N SER A 26 3.95 -3.02 1.25
CA SER A 26 4.21 -4.43 0.96
C SER A 26 5.19 -4.59 -0.20
N ILE A 27 5.07 -3.72 -1.21
CA ILE A 27 5.96 -3.75 -2.37
C ILE A 27 7.33 -3.13 -2.08
N GLY A 28 7.43 -2.03 -1.34
CA GLY A 28 8.71 -1.44 -0.94
C GLY A 28 9.55 -2.41 -0.11
N ARG A 29 8.92 -3.14 0.83
CA ARG A 29 9.59 -4.22 1.57
C ARG A 29 10.11 -5.32 0.65
N SER A 30 9.35 -5.69 -0.39
CA SER A 30 9.77 -6.72 -1.34
C SER A 30 10.92 -6.25 -2.24
N ILE A 31 10.89 -5.00 -2.71
CA ILE A 31 11.98 -4.38 -3.49
C ILE A 31 13.28 -4.39 -2.69
N ALA A 32 13.25 -3.85 -1.47
CA ALA A 32 14.42 -3.81 -0.60
C ALA A 32 14.94 -5.22 -0.23
N GLY A 33 14.03 -6.16 0.06
CA GLY A 33 14.38 -7.55 0.39
C GLY A 33 14.99 -8.34 -0.78
N ASN A 34 14.74 -7.91 -2.03
CA ASN A 34 15.33 -8.50 -3.23
C ASN A 34 16.60 -7.76 -3.70
N ASN A 35 17.24 -6.98 -2.83
CA ASN A 35 18.44 -6.19 -3.12
C ASN A 35 18.27 -5.21 -4.29
N LYS A 36 17.04 -4.75 -4.55
CA LYS A 36 16.76 -3.69 -5.52
C LYS A 36 16.79 -2.33 -4.78
N PRO A 37 17.42 -1.30 -5.37
CA PRO A 37 17.58 0.00 -4.72
C PRO A 37 16.27 0.79 -4.65
N LEU A 38 15.51 0.62 -3.55
CA LEU A 38 14.18 1.21 -3.37
C LEU A 38 14.17 2.74 -3.47
N TYR A 39 14.93 3.43 -2.61
CA TYR A 39 14.84 4.88 -2.50
C TYR A 39 15.57 5.62 -3.62
N ASP A 40 16.62 5.03 -4.20
CA ASP A 40 17.37 5.65 -5.29
C ASP A 40 16.57 5.73 -6.59
N TYR A 41 15.59 4.83 -6.77
CA TYR A 41 14.77 4.71 -7.98
C TYR A 41 13.27 4.78 -7.70
N LEU A 42 12.86 5.29 -6.52
CA LEU A 42 11.46 5.29 -6.09
C LEU A 42 10.52 5.92 -7.13
N PHE A 43 10.92 7.07 -7.69
CA PHE A 43 10.18 7.81 -8.73
C PHE A 43 10.09 7.08 -10.08
N ALA A 44 10.92 6.08 -10.31
CA ALA A 44 10.99 5.31 -11.56
C ALA A 44 10.30 3.95 -11.43
N TYR A 45 9.96 3.52 -10.22
CA TYR A 45 9.25 2.26 -10.01
C TYR A 45 7.77 2.39 -10.33
N ASN A 46 7.24 1.41 -11.06
CA ASN A 46 5.81 1.19 -11.17
C ASN A 46 5.42 0.09 -10.17
N GLY A 47 4.64 0.45 -9.14
CA GLY A 47 4.25 -0.48 -8.08
C GLY A 47 3.51 -1.73 -8.58
N ASP A 48 2.60 -1.59 -9.55
CA ASP A 48 1.86 -2.72 -10.13
C ASP A 48 2.77 -3.65 -10.96
N GLN A 49 3.71 -3.08 -11.71
CA GLN A 49 4.73 -3.86 -12.43
C GLN A 49 5.64 -4.60 -11.46
N MET A 50 6.16 -3.91 -10.44
CA MET A 50 7.02 -4.52 -9.42
C MET A 50 6.27 -5.61 -8.66
N ALA A 51 4.98 -5.42 -8.39
CA ALA A 51 4.15 -6.43 -7.75
C ALA A 51 4.04 -7.69 -8.60
N ARG A 52 3.93 -7.58 -9.93
CA ARG A 52 3.99 -8.75 -10.84
C ARG A 52 5.37 -9.41 -10.87
N GLU A 53 6.43 -8.61 -11.02
CA GLU A 53 7.81 -9.12 -11.08
C GLU A 53 8.20 -9.87 -9.80
N LEU A 54 7.72 -9.40 -8.65
CA LEU A 54 8.05 -9.95 -7.33
C LEU A 54 6.97 -10.89 -6.78
N ASN A 55 5.96 -11.30 -7.57
CA ASN A 55 4.85 -12.18 -7.18
C ASN A 55 4.09 -11.71 -5.92
N MET A 56 3.79 -10.42 -5.87
CA MET A 56 3.17 -9.70 -4.76
C MET A 56 1.82 -9.07 -5.12
N GLU A 57 1.22 -9.36 -6.29
CA GLU A 57 0.00 -8.67 -6.75
C GLU A 57 -1.14 -8.76 -5.76
N ALA A 58 -1.36 -9.92 -5.14
CA ALA A 58 -2.45 -10.13 -4.19
C ALA A 58 -2.32 -9.21 -2.95
N LYS A 59 -1.12 -9.09 -2.39
CA LYS A 59 -0.89 -8.23 -1.21
C LYS A 59 -0.91 -6.75 -1.61
N HIS A 60 -0.23 -6.41 -2.71
CA HIS A 60 -0.16 -5.04 -3.20
C HIS A 60 -1.55 -4.50 -3.56
N SER A 61 -2.37 -5.29 -4.26
CA SER A 61 -3.73 -4.88 -4.63
C SER A 61 -4.61 -4.62 -3.41
N ILE A 62 -4.62 -5.49 -2.40
CA ILE A 62 -5.42 -5.26 -1.19
C ILE A 62 -4.95 -4.00 -0.45
N GLU A 63 -3.63 -3.80 -0.30
CA GLU A 63 -3.05 -2.62 0.34
C GLU A 63 -3.47 -1.33 -0.37
N LYS A 64 -3.27 -1.27 -1.69
CA LYS A 64 -3.60 -0.14 -2.55
C LYS A 64 -5.09 0.15 -2.57
N GLN A 65 -5.92 -0.87 -2.75
CA GLN A 65 -7.38 -0.70 -2.72
C GLN A 65 -7.86 -0.22 -1.37
N THR A 66 -7.31 -0.74 -0.26
CA THR A 66 -7.67 -0.27 1.09
C THR A 66 -7.32 1.21 1.25
N ALA A 67 -6.10 1.63 0.89
CA ALA A 67 -5.67 3.02 1.00
C ALA A 67 -6.56 4.00 0.22
N HIS A 68 -7.10 3.59 -0.93
CA HIS A 68 -7.98 4.44 -1.75
C HIS A 68 -9.43 4.53 -1.27
N HIS A 69 -9.92 3.54 -0.52
CA HIS A 69 -11.35 3.41 -0.20
C HIS A 69 -11.70 3.74 1.26
N VAL A 70 -10.69 3.89 2.13
CA VAL A 70 -10.91 4.36 3.50
C VAL A 70 -11.16 5.87 3.55
N ASP A 71 -11.84 6.32 4.60
CA ASP A 71 -12.12 7.74 4.81
C ASP A 71 -10.87 8.53 5.18
N CYS A 72 -9.91 7.89 5.85
CA CYS A 72 -8.62 8.47 6.16
C CYS A 72 -7.49 7.45 5.99
N PHE A 73 -6.52 7.78 5.14
CA PHE A 73 -5.29 7.03 4.98
C PHE A 73 -4.13 7.75 5.67
N THR A 74 -3.39 7.03 6.51
CA THR A 74 -2.23 7.59 7.22
C THR A 74 -1.01 6.68 7.14
N THR A 75 0.16 7.29 7.30
CA THR A 75 1.44 6.58 7.40
C THR A 75 2.13 6.94 8.72
N VAL A 76 3.06 6.10 9.16
CA VAL A 76 3.82 6.35 10.40
C VAL A 76 5.00 7.31 10.22
N SER A 77 5.31 7.70 8.99
CA SER A 77 6.43 8.59 8.67
C SER A 77 6.29 9.25 7.30
N GLU A 78 7.00 10.37 7.09
CA GLU A 78 7.07 11.05 5.79
C GLU A 78 7.73 10.20 4.71
N ILE A 79 8.75 9.40 5.06
CA ILE A 79 9.41 8.52 4.08
C ILE A 79 8.45 7.44 3.57
N THR A 80 7.66 6.82 4.47
CA THR A 80 6.61 5.87 4.08
C THR A 80 5.49 6.55 3.31
N ASN A 81 5.16 7.82 3.64
CA ASN A 81 4.21 8.60 2.86
C ASN A 81 4.66 8.78 1.41
N ASN A 82 5.95 9.04 1.20
CA ASN A 82 6.51 9.17 -0.15
C ASN A 82 6.50 7.83 -0.89
N GLU A 83 6.80 6.71 -0.21
CA GLU A 83 6.63 5.38 -0.82
C GLU A 83 5.19 5.16 -1.29
N CYS A 84 4.18 5.46 -0.46
CA CYS A 84 2.77 5.25 -0.81
C CYS A 84 2.25 6.16 -1.93
N LYS A 85 2.92 7.28 -2.22
CA LYS A 85 2.57 8.16 -3.34
C LYS A 85 3.03 7.59 -4.68
N GLU A 86 4.18 6.92 -4.69
CA GLU A 86 4.81 6.42 -5.91
C GLU A 86 4.41 4.97 -6.23
N LEU A 87 4.15 4.15 -5.20
CA LEU A 87 3.97 2.70 -5.31
C LEU A 87 2.50 2.25 -5.26
#